data_AF-A0A1W1VXY0-F1
#
_entry.id   AF-A0A1W1VXY0-F1
#
_cell.length_a   1.000
_cell.length_b   1.000
_cell.length_c   1.000
_cell.angle_alpha   90.00
_cell.angle_beta   90.00
_cell.angle_gamma   90.00
#
_symmetry.space_group_name_H-M   'P 1'
#
loop_
_entity.id
_entity.type
_entity.pdbx_description
1 polymer ?
#
loop_
_entity_poly.entity_id
_entity_poly.type
_entity_poly.pdbx_seq_one_letter_code
_entity_poly.pdbx_strand_id
1 'polypeptide(L)'
;MREVLPMRGYFRFMAKGVRVDLKVEQAFLKEVLGDTLKKFLEGCLMSGICEWKPVEEDTPATPTSAPTAVPVEQAEPLLTLPELRAQANVANNKELVTLVIYYADYCQKNPPSNEEIRRLLREELREKDVVLNSMTTYLQRAKRQGWVAQEGKRWRITSTGLQKIQQMLGSSTLSKGA
;
A
#
# COMPACT_ATOMS: atom_id res chain seq x y z
N MET A 1 -16.51 -34.39 -14.36
CA MET A 1 -17.05 -33.02 -14.41
C MET A 1 -15.90 -32.09 -14.03
N ARG A 2 -15.39 -31.28 -14.95
CA ARG A 2 -14.34 -30.28 -14.65
C ARG A 2 -15.05 -29.02 -14.16
N GLU A 3 -14.84 -28.63 -12.91
CA GLU A 3 -15.25 -27.32 -12.41
C GLU A 3 -14.44 -26.25 -13.14
N VAL A 4 -15.11 -25.49 -14.01
CA VAL A 4 -14.54 -24.30 -14.64
C VAL A 4 -14.62 -23.20 -13.60
N LEU A 5 -13.50 -22.94 -12.92
CA LEU A 5 -13.37 -21.80 -12.00
C LEU A 5 -13.66 -20.50 -12.78
N PRO A 6 -14.45 -19.56 -12.22
CA PRO A 6 -14.70 -18.28 -12.88
C PRO A 6 -13.38 -17.51 -13.00
N MET A 7 -12.89 -17.38 -14.23
CA MET A 7 -11.75 -16.54 -14.60
C MET A 7 -11.99 -15.11 -14.09
N ARG A 8 -11.30 -14.74 -13.02
CA ARG A 8 -11.35 -13.39 -12.44
C ARG A 8 -10.52 -12.47 -13.33
N GLY A 9 -11.18 -11.63 -14.11
CA GLY A 9 -10.54 -10.56 -14.86
C GLY A 9 -10.05 -9.47 -13.91
N TYR A 10 -8.93 -8.83 -14.24
CA TYR A 10 -8.51 -7.58 -13.61
C TYR A 10 -8.42 -6.50 -14.68
N PHE A 11 -9.03 -5.35 -14.42
CA PHE A 11 -8.94 -4.17 -15.28
C PHE A 11 -8.07 -3.14 -14.59
N ARG A 12 -6.94 -2.82 -15.21
CA ARG A 12 -6.00 -1.81 -14.73
C ARG A 12 -5.96 -0.67 -15.72
N PHE A 13 -6.17 0.53 -15.21
CA PHE A 13 -5.94 1.73 -16.00
C PHE A 13 -5.34 2.84 -15.14
N MET A 14 -4.73 3.80 -15.82
CA MET A 14 -4.08 4.95 -15.24
C MET A 14 -4.86 6.19 -15.67
N ALA A 15 -5.32 6.99 -14.72
CA ALA A 15 -5.96 8.28 -15.01
C ALA A 15 -5.36 9.35 -14.10
N LYS A 16 -4.79 10.41 -14.69
CA LYS A 16 -4.18 11.55 -13.97
C LYS A 16 -3.19 11.13 -12.86
N GLY A 17 -2.36 10.12 -13.13
CA GLY A 17 -1.38 9.60 -12.17
C GLY A 17 -1.97 8.71 -11.07
N VAL A 18 -3.28 8.45 -11.09
CA VAL A 18 -3.94 7.52 -10.19
C VAL A 18 -4.10 6.17 -10.90
N ARG A 19 -3.48 5.15 -10.30
CA ARG A 19 -3.64 3.77 -10.74
C ARG A 19 -4.90 3.19 -10.13
N VAL A 20 -5.82 2.74 -10.97
CA VAL A 20 -7.06 2.09 -10.55
C VAL A 20 -7.03 0.64 -11.02
N ASP A 21 -7.06 -0.28 -10.05
CA ASP A 21 -7.12 -1.72 -10.25
C ASP A 21 -8.53 -2.21 -9.86
N LEU A 22 -9.34 -2.58 -10.85
CA LEU A 22 -10.67 -3.15 -10.67
C LEU A 22 -10.60 -4.67 -10.84
N LYS A 23 -11.00 -5.42 -9.83
CA LYS A 23 -11.08 -6.89 -9.89
C LYS A 23 -12.53 -7.30 -10.06
N VAL A 24 -12.89 -7.80 -11.23
CA VAL A 24 -14.28 -8.07 -11.62
C VAL A 24 -14.35 -9.38 -12.40
N GLU A 25 -15.44 -10.14 -12.27
CA GLU A 25 -15.65 -11.32 -13.11
C GLU A 25 -15.70 -10.93 -14.60
N GLN A 26 -14.97 -11.69 -15.42
CA GLN A 26 -14.72 -11.34 -16.82
C GLN A 26 -16.01 -11.22 -17.66
N ALA A 27 -17.05 -11.98 -17.30
CA ALA A 27 -18.38 -11.91 -17.92
C ALA A 27 -19.07 -10.56 -17.68
N PHE A 28 -18.97 -10.02 -16.46
CA PHE A 28 -19.56 -8.72 -16.09
C PHE A 28 -18.82 -7.54 -16.74
N LEU A 29 -17.53 -7.71 -17.02
CA LEU A 29 -16.69 -6.69 -17.67
C LEU A 29 -17.10 -6.42 -19.13
N LYS A 30 -17.61 -7.42 -19.85
CA LYS A 30 -18.05 -7.22 -21.24
C LYS A 30 -19.44 -6.59 -21.33
N GLU A 31 -20.34 -6.95 -20.42
CA GLU A 31 -21.76 -6.60 -20.53
C GLU A 31 -22.07 -5.21 -19.94
N VAL A 32 -21.42 -4.84 -18.82
CA VAL A 32 -21.70 -3.58 -18.11
C VAL A 32 -20.64 -2.50 -18.39
N LEU A 33 -19.38 -2.89 -18.60
CA LEU A 33 -18.29 -1.92 -18.79
C LEU A 33 -18.12 -1.50 -20.25
N GLY A 34 -18.69 -2.18 -21.25
CA GLY A 34 -18.46 -1.85 -22.66
C GLY A 34 -18.73 -0.38 -23.00
N ASP A 35 -19.97 0.08 -22.81
CA ASP A 35 -20.37 1.44 -23.22
C ASP A 35 -20.05 2.50 -22.16
N THR A 36 -20.18 2.17 -20.87
CA THR A 36 -19.95 3.11 -19.78
C THR A 36 -18.46 3.38 -19.57
N LEU A 37 -17.62 2.35 -19.64
CA LEU A 37 -16.18 2.50 -19.53
C LEU A 37 -15.62 3.14 -20.80
N LYS A 38 -16.17 2.85 -21.99
CA LYS A 38 -15.74 3.51 -23.22
C LYS A 38 -15.99 5.01 -23.17
N LYS A 39 -17.17 5.45 -22.73
CA LYS A 39 -17.46 6.89 -22.51
C LYS A 39 -16.56 7.52 -21.44
N PHE A 40 -16.30 6.78 -20.36
CA PHE A 40 -15.41 7.24 -19.29
C PHE A 40 -13.95 7.35 -19.76
N LEU A 41 -13.49 6.38 -20.55
CA LEU A 41 -12.16 6.34 -21.15
C LEU A 41 -12.03 7.41 -22.22
N GLU A 42 -13.00 7.61 -23.12
CA GLU A 42 -13.01 8.71 -24.10
C GLU A 42 -12.96 10.09 -23.40
N GLY A 43 -13.61 10.23 -22.24
CA GLY A 43 -13.50 11.43 -21.40
C GLY A 43 -12.14 11.58 -20.69
N CYS A 44 -11.39 10.49 -20.51
CA CYS A 44 -10.05 10.48 -19.90
C CYS A 44 -8.90 10.47 -20.94
N LEU A 45 -9.17 10.09 -22.20
CA LEU A 45 -8.21 9.84 -23.28
C LEU A 45 -7.64 11.09 -23.96
N MET A 46 -7.69 12.25 -23.31
CA MET A 46 -6.90 13.41 -23.74
C MET A 46 -5.47 13.40 -23.16
N SER A 47 -5.08 12.39 -22.39
CA SER A 47 -3.68 12.24 -21.97
C SER A 47 -3.31 10.81 -21.56
N GLY A 48 -2.75 10.04 -22.50
CA GLY A 48 -1.70 9.04 -22.18
C GLY A 48 -2.12 7.57 -22.02
N ILE A 49 -1.87 6.81 -23.10
CA ILE A 49 -1.44 5.40 -23.20
C ILE A 49 -2.07 4.39 -22.21
N CYS A 50 -3.02 3.59 -22.71
CA CYS A 50 -3.47 2.35 -22.07
C CYS A 50 -2.82 1.14 -22.75
N GLU A 51 -1.93 0.44 -22.05
CA GLU A 51 -1.35 -0.82 -22.52
C GLU A 51 -2.10 -2.00 -21.88
N TRP A 52 -2.66 -2.86 -22.72
CA TRP A 52 -3.34 -4.09 -22.32
C TRP A 52 -2.32 -5.23 -22.19
N LYS A 53 -2.21 -5.85 -21.01
CA LYS A 53 -1.45 -7.09 -20.81
C LYS A 53 -2.28 -8.12 -20.03
N PRO A 54 -2.71 -9.21 -20.68
CA PRO A 54 -3.20 -10.39 -19.97
C PRO A 54 -2.00 -11.11 -19.32
N VAL A 55 -2.09 -11.41 -18.02
CA VAL A 55 -1.10 -12.21 -17.29
C VAL A 55 -1.68 -13.61 -17.11
N GLU A 56 -0.98 -14.60 -17.66
CA GLU A 56 -1.23 -16.02 -17.43
C GLU A 56 -0.67 -16.47 -16.07
N GLU A 57 -1.39 -17.39 -15.46
CA GLU A 57 -1.22 -17.92 -14.11
C GLU A 57 -0.22 -19.10 -14.13
N ASP A 58 0.82 -19.08 -13.29
CA ASP A 58 1.72 -20.23 -13.14
C ASP A 58 1.72 -20.76 -11.71
N THR A 59 1.47 -22.07 -11.59
CA THR A 59 1.47 -22.86 -10.36
C THR A 59 2.77 -23.71 -10.30
N PRO A 60 3.06 -24.54 -9.26
CA PRO A 60 4.28 -24.44 -8.45
C PRO A 60 5.28 -25.61 -8.61
N ALA A 61 6.57 -25.41 -8.30
CA ALA A 61 7.48 -26.49 -7.84
C ALA A 61 8.81 -25.95 -7.26
N THR A 62 9.20 -26.44 -6.08
CA THR A 62 10.57 -26.43 -5.50
C THR A 62 11.25 -27.79 -5.85
N PRO A 63 12.53 -28.11 -5.51
CA PRO A 63 13.77 -27.34 -5.23
C PRO A 63 15.00 -27.82 -6.06
N THR A 64 16.17 -27.15 -6.00
CA THR A 64 17.54 -27.76 -5.91
C THR A 64 18.67 -26.80 -6.34
N SER A 65 19.68 -26.73 -5.46
CA SER A 65 21.11 -26.35 -5.62
C SER A 65 21.54 -24.93 -6.01
N ALA A 66 22.32 -24.34 -5.10
CA ALA A 66 23.17 -23.14 -5.22
C ALA A 66 24.43 -23.42 -6.11
N PRO A 67 25.41 -22.50 -6.24
CA PRO A 67 25.44 -21.04 -6.06
C PRO A 67 26.02 -20.33 -7.32
N THR A 68 25.65 -19.08 -7.61
CA THR A 68 26.53 -18.16 -8.38
C THR A 68 26.18 -16.72 -8.02
N ALA A 69 27.24 -15.94 -7.84
CA ALA A 69 27.25 -14.58 -7.35
C ALA A 69 26.65 -13.57 -8.34
N VAL A 70 25.84 -12.66 -7.78
CA VAL A 70 25.53 -11.24 -8.12
C VAL A 70 25.31 -10.85 -9.59
N PRO A 71 24.25 -10.05 -9.87
CA PRO A 71 24.40 -8.62 -9.65
C PRO A 71 23.30 -8.03 -8.76
N VAL A 72 23.71 -7.03 -7.99
CA VAL A 72 22.86 -6.09 -7.25
C VAL A 72 21.95 -5.40 -8.27
N GLU A 73 20.76 -5.96 -8.49
CA GLU A 73 19.71 -5.34 -9.27
C GLU A 73 19.11 -4.21 -8.44
N GLN A 74 19.17 -3.02 -9.01
CA GLN A 74 18.86 -1.74 -8.40
C GLN A 74 17.42 -1.74 -7.87
N ALA A 75 17.25 -2.08 -6.60
CA ALA A 75 16.06 -1.75 -5.86
C ALA A 75 15.99 -0.22 -5.78
N GLU A 76 14.95 0.37 -6.37
CA GLU A 76 14.50 1.72 -6.04
C GLU A 76 14.63 1.92 -4.52
N PRO A 77 15.07 3.07 -4.01
CA PRO A 77 15.30 3.25 -2.59
C PRO A 77 13.98 3.04 -1.85
N LEU A 78 13.78 1.83 -1.32
CA LEU A 78 12.70 1.50 -0.43
C LEU A 78 12.98 2.30 0.84
N LEU A 79 12.41 3.51 0.90
CA LEU A 79 12.43 4.37 2.08
C LEU A 79 12.20 3.49 3.30
N THR A 80 13.24 3.33 4.11
CA THR A 80 13.18 2.47 5.27
C THR A 80 12.37 3.16 6.37
N LEU A 81 11.78 2.40 7.29
CA LEU A 81 11.02 3.00 8.40
C LEU A 81 11.84 4.00 9.24
N PRO A 82 13.14 3.77 9.52
CA PRO A 82 13.97 4.76 10.20
C PRO A 82 14.18 6.05 9.40
N GLU A 83 14.38 5.96 8.08
CA GLU A 83 14.52 7.12 7.20
C GLU A 83 13.23 7.92 7.13
N LEU A 84 12.09 7.22 7.00
CA LEU A 84 10.77 7.83 7.03
C LEU A 84 10.54 8.58 8.35
N ARG A 85 10.95 7.99 9.47
CA ARG A 85 10.88 8.64 10.78
C ARG A 85 11.79 9.85 10.87
N ALA A 86 13.02 9.78 10.36
CA ALA A 86 13.96 10.89 10.39
C ALA A 86 13.45 12.10 9.58
N GLN A 87 12.69 11.84 8.51
CA GLN A 87 12.04 12.87 7.70
C GLN A 87 10.75 13.41 8.34
N ALA A 88 10.03 12.57 9.08
CA ALA A 88 8.77 12.94 9.71
C ALA A 88 8.99 13.78 10.98
N ASN A 89 8.34 14.93 11.06
CA ASN A 89 8.21 15.67 12.31
C ASN A 89 7.13 15.02 13.21
N VAL A 90 7.54 13.98 13.95
CA VAL A 90 6.67 13.25 14.88
C VAL A 90 6.67 13.95 16.24
N ALA A 91 5.55 14.57 16.62
CA ALA A 91 5.45 15.28 17.89
C ALA A 91 4.99 14.39 19.05
N ASN A 92 4.33 13.25 18.78
CA ASN A 92 3.78 12.38 19.81
C ASN A 92 3.69 10.91 19.39
N ASN A 93 3.49 10.01 20.38
CA ASN A 93 3.45 8.56 20.14
C ASN A 93 2.24 8.11 19.30
N LYS A 94 1.15 8.89 19.24
CA LYS A 94 0.01 8.60 18.37
C LYS A 94 0.39 8.82 16.90
N GLU A 95 1.09 9.90 16.61
CA GLU A 95 1.68 10.17 15.30
C GLU A 95 2.71 9.10 14.92
N LEU A 96 3.53 8.67 15.87
CA LEU A 96 4.49 7.58 15.67
C LEU A 96 3.81 6.28 15.21
N VAL A 97 2.81 5.78 15.94
CA VAL A 97 2.11 4.54 15.54
C VAL A 97 1.37 4.69 14.21
N THR A 98 0.91 5.91 13.89
CA THR A 98 0.28 6.21 12.58
C THR A 98 1.31 6.15 11.46
N LEU A 99 2.53 6.64 11.69
CA LEU A 99 3.65 6.54 10.75
C LEU A 99 4.03 5.09 10.47
N VAL A 100 4.07 4.24 11.50
CA VAL A 100 4.35 2.81 11.35
C VAL A 100 3.26 2.10 10.53
N ILE A 101 1.99 2.42 10.77
CA ILE A 101 0.89 1.88 9.96
C ILE A 101 0.99 2.36 8.51
N TYR A 102 1.29 3.64 8.29
CA TYR A 102 1.51 4.17 6.95
C TYR A 102 2.63 3.42 6.23
N TYR A 103 3.76 3.18 6.89
CA TYR A 103 4.86 2.45 6.29
C TYR A 103 4.43 1.03 5.86
N ALA A 104 3.82 0.25 6.76
CA ALA A 104 3.43 -1.12 6.45
C ALA A 104 2.24 -1.21 5.45
N ASP A 105 1.17 -0.45 5.67
CA ASP A 105 -0.02 -0.49 4.82
C ASP A 105 0.18 0.23 3.49
N TYR A 106 0.71 1.47 3.52
CA TYR A 106 0.81 2.29 2.32
C TYR A 106 2.09 2.05 1.52
N CYS A 107 3.26 1.96 2.18
CA CYS A 107 4.52 1.75 1.47
C CYS A 107 4.74 0.26 1.13
N GLN A 108 4.51 -0.65 2.08
CA GLN A 108 4.72 -2.10 1.86
C GLN A 108 3.48 -2.83 1.34
N LYS A 109 2.31 -2.17 1.24
CA LYS A 109 1.03 -2.78 0.83
C LYS A 109 0.60 -3.99 1.69
N ASN A 110 1.05 -4.02 2.94
CA ASN A 110 0.71 -5.07 3.90
C ASN A 110 0.18 -4.47 5.20
N PRO A 111 -1.17 -4.41 5.37
CA PRO A 111 -1.79 -3.87 6.58
C PRO A 111 -1.33 -4.63 7.84
N PRO A 112 -0.68 -3.97 8.80
CA PRO A 112 -0.05 -4.67 9.92
C PRO A 112 -1.03 -5.03 11.03
N SER A 113 -0.75 -6.13 11.71
CA SER A 113 -1.36 -6.56 12.96
C SER A 113 -0.71 -5.87 14.17
N ASN A 114 -1.31 -5.99 15.35
CA ASN A 114 -0.73 -5.45 16.59
C ASN A 114 0.67 -5.99 16.89
N GLU A 115 0.94 -7.26 16.57
CA GLU A 115 2.24 -7.90 16.79
C GLU A 115 3.30 -7.33 15.86
N GLU A 116 2.95 -7.16 14.58
CA GLU A 116 3.83 -6.54 13.60
C GLU A 116 4.12 -5.08 13.95
N ILE A 117 3.14 -4.30 14.39
CA ILE A 117 3.37 -2.91 14.85
C ILE A 117 4.34 -2.89 16.03
N ARG A 118 4.17 -3.79 17.02
CA ARG A 118 5.12 -3.90 18.15
C ARG A 118 6.52 -4.26 17.69
N ARG A 119 6.63 -5.21 16.76
CA ARG A 119 7.91 -5.64 16.18
C ARG A 119 8.61 -4.48 15.49
N LEU A 120 7.91 -3.75 14.60
CA LEU A 120 8.46 -2.59 13.89
C LEU A 120 8.92 -1.48 14.86
N LEU A 121 8.13 -1.18 15.88
CA LEU A 121 8.51 -0.20 16.90
C LEU A 121 9.76 -0.63 17.69
N ARG A 122 9.87 -1.91 18.05
CA ARG A 122 10.97 -2.46 18.84
C ARG A 122 12.25 -2.66 18.04
N GLU A 123 12.16 -3.30 16.89
CA GLU A 123 13.31 -3.77 16.12
C GLU A 123 13.85 -2.68 15.20
N GLU A 124 12.96 -2.01 14.45
CA GLU A 124 13.38 -1.02 13.45
C GLU A 124 13.55 0.37 14.07
N LEU A 125 12.63 0.78 14.95
CA LEU A 125 12.64 2.11 15.56
C LEU A 125 13.26 2.15 16.96
N ARG A 126 13.60 0.98 17.55
CA ARG A 126 14.23 0.85 18.88
C ARG A 126 13.51 1.65 19.97
N GLU A 127 12.19 1.64 19.94
CA GLU A 127 11.36 2.36 20.89
C GLU A 127 11.42 1.76 22.30
N LYS A 128 11.21 2.64 23.28
CA LYS A 128 11.21 2.25 24.70
C LYS A 128 10.00 1.37 25.01
N ASP A 129 10.15 0.43 25.95
CA ASP A 129 9.06 -0.46 26.37
C ASP A 129 7.81 0.30 26.85
N VAL A 130 7.97 1.50 27.43
CA VAL A 130 6.84 2.36 27.83
C VAL A 130 5.92 2.69 26.64
N VAL A 131 6.49 2.94 25.47
CA VAL A 131 5.72 3.21 24.24
C VAL A 131 5.04 1.93 23.75
N LEU A 132 5.73 0.80 23.79
CA LEU A 132 5.21 -0.50 23.37
C LEU A 132 4.02 -0.96 24.25
N ASN A 133 4.13 -0.75 25.56
CA ASN A 133 3.07 -1.08 26.53
C ASN A 133 1.81 -0.23 26.31
N SER A 134 1.98 1.00 25.84
CA SER A 134 0.89 1.93 25.55
C SER A 134 0.45 1.94 24.07
N MET A 135 1.03 1.08 23.23
CA MET A 135 0.81 1.08 21.77
C MET A 135 -0.68 1.00 21.41
N THR A 136 -1.42 0.07 22.01
CA THR A 136 -2.85 -0.10 21.73
C THR A 136 -3.64 1.15 22.09
N THR A 137 -3.28 1.85 23.17
CA THR A 137 -3.89 3.12 23.54
C THR A 137 -3.67 4.19 22.47
N TYR A 138 -2.47 4.28 21.91
CA TYR A 138 -2.16 5.23 20.83
C TYR A 138 -2.91 4.90 19.54
N LEU A 139 -3.02 3.61 19.20
CA LEU A 139 -3.80 3.14 18.06
C LEU A 139 -5.29 3.48 18.19
N GLN A 140 -5.88 3.26 19.37
CA GLN A 140 -7.27 3.63 19.61
C GLN A 140 -7.47 5.17 19.55
N ARG A 141 -6.50 5.96 20.02
CA ARG A 141 -6.56 7.42 19.89
C ARG A 141 -6.47 7.86 18.42
N ALA A 142 -5.59 7.26 17.63
CA ALA A 142 -5.49 7.52 16.19
C ALA A 142 -6.78 7.12 15.46
N LYS A 143 -7.37 5.98 15.82
CA LYS A 143 -8.66 5.51 15.29
C LYS A 143 -9.81 6.46 15.60
N ARG A 144 -9.91 6.97 16.83
CA ARG A 144 -10.93 7.96 17.22
C ARG A 144 -10.83 9.26 16.45
N GLN A 145 -9.64 9.62 15.96
CA GLN A 145 -9.41 10.78 15.11
C GLN A 145 -9.56 10.47 13.62
N GLY A 146 -9.95 9.24 13.27
CA GLY A 146 -10.12 8.79 11.90
C GLY A 146 -8.80 8.67 11.15
N TRP A 147 -7.63 8.67 11.79
CA TRP A 147 -6.34 8.57 11.09
C TRP A 147 -6.07 7.15 10.59
N VAL A 148 -6.47 6.16 11.38
CA VAL A 148 -6.31 4.74 11.06
C VAL A 148 -7.64 4.02 11.25
N ALA A 149 -7.86 2.96 10.47
CA ALA A 149 -8.99 2.08 10.59
C ALA A 149 -8.52 0.68 10.99
N GLN A 150 -9.42 -0.09 11.59
CA GLN A 150 -9.16 -1.48 11.96
C GLN A 150 -10.09 -2.39 11.16
N GLU A 151 -9.50 -3.25 10.34
CA GLU A 151 -10.18 -4.29 9.57
C GLU A 151 -9.84 -5.65 10.18
N GLY A 152 -10.74 -6.16 11.01
CA GLY A 152 -10.50 -7.37 11.79
C GLY A 152 -9.26 -7.23 12.69
N LYS A 153 -8.21 -8.00 12.40
CA LYS A 153 -6.95 -7.99 13.15
C LYS A 153 -5.88 -7.06 12.57
N ARG A 154 -6.17 -6.38 11.46
CA ARG A 154 -5.22 -5.55 10.73
C ARG A 154 -5.59 -4.07 10.80
N TRP A 155 -4.56 -3.23 10.77
CA TRP A 155 -4.69 -1.77 10.78
C TRP A 155 -4.41 -1.22 9.40
N ARG A 156 -5.22 -0.25 8.98
CA ARG A 156 -5.04 0.48 7.72
C ARG A 156 -4.94 1.96 7.95
N ILE A 157 -4.17 2.63 7.10
CA ILE A 157 -4.17 4.08 7.03
C ILE A 157 -5.44 4.53 6.30
N THR A 158 -6.04 5.62 6.74
CA THR A 158 -7.17 6.25 6.04
C THR A 158 -6.69 7.41 5.18
N SER A 159 -7.58 7.98 4.38
CA SER A 159 -7.33 9.26 3.67
C SER A 159 -6.96 10.40 4.62
N THR A 160 -7.65 10.53 5.76
CA THR A 160 -7.32 11.53 6.79
C THR A 160 -5.96 11.26 7.42
N GLY A 161 -5.61 9.98 7.65
CA GLY A 161 -4.29 9.58 8.11
C GLY A 161 -3.20 9.99 7.13
N LEU A 162 -3.40 9.77 5.83
CA LEU A 162 -2.44 10.15 4.78
C LEU A 162 -2.18 11.65 4.75
N GLN A 163 -3.22 12.48 4.85
CA GLN A 163 -3.06 13.94 4.96
C GLN A 163 -2.20 14.32 6.17
N LYS A 164 -2.41 13.65 7.30
CA LYS A 164 -1.61 13.87 8.51
C LYS A 164 -0.15 13.43 8.32
N ILE A 165 0.10 12.30 7.66
CA ILE A 165 1.47 11.86 7.31
C ILE A 165 2.15 12.89 6.40
N GLN A 166 1.46 13.39 5.37
CA GLN A 166 2.00 14.42 4.48
C GLN A 166 2.38 15.70 5.23
N GLN A 167 1.55 16.11 6.19
CA GLN A 167 1.87 17.24 7.06
C GLN A 167 3.15 16.98 7.88
N MET A 168 3.35 15.76 8.38
CA MET A 168 4.54 15.40 9.17
C MET A 168 5.81 15.30 8.33
N LEU A 169 5.72 14.76 7.11
CA LEU A 169 6.84 14.63 6.17
C LEU A 169 7.21 15.98 5.51
N GLY A 170 6.38 17.01 5.71
CA GLY A 170 6.50 18.28 5.03
C GLY A 170 6.00 18.19 3.58
N SER A 171 5.25 19.20 3.14
CA SER A 171 4.73 19.33 1.78
C SER A 171 5.82 19.45 0.69
N SER A 172 7.12 19.46 1.05
CA SER A 172 8.23 19.62 0.11
C SER A 172 8.65 18.34 -0.62
N THR A 173 8.08 17.19 -0.31
CA THR A 173 8.37 15.93 -1.03
C THR A 173 7.61 15.81 -2.36
N LEU A 174 6.71 16.75 -2.68
CA LEU A 174 5.98 16.81 -3.95
C LEU A 174 6.48 17.90 -4.93
N SER A 175 7.61 18.58 -4.64
CA SER A 175 8.11 19.67 -5.50
C SER A 175 9.53 19.50 -6.06
N LYS A 176 10.11 18.29 -6.05
CA LYS A 176 11.35 18.00 -6.81
C LYS A 176 11.02 17.18 -8.04
N GLY A 177 10.61 17.89 -9.08
CA GLY A 177 10.28 17.34 -10.39
C GLY A 177 9.65 18.42 -11.26
N ALA A 178 10.32 19.57 -11.35
CA ALA A 178 10.10 20.59 -12.38
C ALA A 178 11.34 20.62 -13.26
#